data_AF-A0A9W6TZ36-F1
#
_entry.id   AF-A0A9W6TZ36-F1
#
_cell.length_a   1.000
_cell.length_b   1.000
_cell.length_c   1.000
_cell.angle_alpha   90.00
_cell.angle_beta   90.00
_cell.angle_gamma   90.00
#
_symmetry.space_group_name_H-M   'P 1'
#
loop_
_entity.id
_entity.type
_entity.pdbx_description
1 polymer ?
#
loop_
_entity_poly.entity_id
_entity_poly.type
_entity_poly.pdbx_seq_one_letter_code
_entity_poly.pdbx_strand_id
1 'polypeptide(L)'
;MPPTHSAPRCLDLIDGEGSRYWGVNDVGGCMPVISGYMGAFLCDPDSSNSKCSSPLGAEEPKKDLMPPFEYQMDAISANWPVQLAAYTSYVKYQVEWVMGSTGYIRWMIEDVVIFEIPAESVENVPQDDANSNPKKIMLEEPMYIIFNVALSTSWGTTPPNPGSPCRGDGSNAQTNAICDGFPMYMKIDYIRVYQDLSSTSTMAIGCDPSTHPTKQWIEDHIEEYETEDNKVIEVHGGANCRDDRDCTVSTSHILTGKCNSKGRCSCGSSGAWGGPRCTIPLADTANGEGFGPPVILSSLIGVAIVVLLGFVVFKILGQRSRKAMVGAGITGPAVLSKIEMDDIPRSNGGLSASEEKMV
;
A
#
# COMPACT_ATOMS: atom_id res chain seq x y z
N MET A 1 -26.79 26.61 18.49
CA MET A 1 -27.92 25.66 18.33
C MET A 1 -27.73 24.54 19.33
N PRO A 2 -28.77 24.10 20.05
CA PRO A 2 -28.68 22.86 20.81
C PRO A 2 -28.50 21.71 19.79
N PRO A 3 -27.54 20.80 19.98
CA PRO A 3 -27.39 19.65 19.09
C PRO A 3 -28.62 18.76 19.27
N THR A 4 -29.40 18.56 18.21
CA THR A 4 -30.68 17.84 18.29
C THR A 4 -30.52 16.33 18.44
N HIS A 5 -29.33 15.78 18.28
CA HIS A 5 -28.95 14.44 18.74
C HIS A 5 -27.50 14.49 19.25
N SER A 6 -27.33 14.70 20.56
CA SER A 6 -26.03 14.65 21.22
C SER A 6 -25.51 13.21 21.27
N ALA A 7 -24.20 13.02 21.12
CA ALA A 7 -23.53 11.77 21.48
C ALA A 7 -24.03 11.28 22.87
N PRO A 8 -24.15 9.96 23.09
CA PRO A 8 -24.80 9.41 24.28
C PRO A 8 -24.25 10.02 25.57
N ARG A 9 -25.13 10.46 26.47
CA ARG A 9 -24.69 11.10 27.73
C ARG A 9 -24.39 10.01 28.75
N CYS A 10 -23.47 10.28 29.68
CA CYS A 10 -22.99 9.28 30.63
C CYS A 10 -24.08 8.59 31.49
N LEU A 11 -25.25 9.23 31.66
CA LEU A 11 -26.34 8.67 32.47
C LEU A 11 -27.32 7.82 31.66
N ASP A 12 -27.17 7.77 30.34
CA ASP A 12 -28.02 6.95 29.48
C ASP A 12 -27.54 5.48 29.54
N LEU A 13 -28.45 4.53 29.34
CA LEU A 13 -28.10 3.11 29.21
C LEU A 13 -27.42 2.86 27.85
N ILE A 14 -26.45 1.96 27.80
CA ILE A 14 -25.91 1.45 26.54
C ILE A 14 -27.04 0.67 25.85
N ASP A 15 -27.33 1.01 24.58
CA ASP A 15 -28.39 0.41 23.76
C ASP A 15 -29.82 0.54 24.32
N GLY A 16 -30.04 1.35 25.36
CA GLY A 16 -31.35 1.56 25.98
C GLY A 16 -31.87 0.39 26.84
N GLU A 17 -31.09 -0.69 27.01
CA GLU A 17 -31.47 -1.88 27.77
C GLU A 17 -30.40 -2.32 28.78
N GLY A 18 -30.82 -3.04 29.83
CA GLY A 18 -29.91 -3.65 30.81
C GLY A 18 -29.42 -2.71 31.91
N SER A 19 -28.20 -2.95 32.42
CA SER A 19 -27.62 -2.26 33.58
C SER A 19 -26.31 -1.55 33.30
N ARG A 20 -25.91 -1.42 32.02
CA ARG A 20 -24.65 -0.80 31.61
C ARG A 20 -24.90 0.64 31.20
N TYR A 21 -24.09 1.56 31.71
CA TYR A 21 -24.19 3.00 31.47
C TYR A 21 -22.94 3.52 30.75
N TRP A 22 -23.08 4.64 30.05
CA TRP A 22 -21.98 5.31 29.35
C TRP A 22 -20.95 5.89 30.33
N GLY A 23 -19.75 5.30 30.42
CA GLY A 23 -18.61 5.91 31.13
C GLY A 23 -18.92 6.43 32.54
N VAL A 24 -19.61 5.65 33.39
CA VAL A 24 -19.89 6.01 34.80
C VAL A 24 -18.82 5.41 35.70
N ASN A 25 -18.25 6.22 36.61
CA ASN A 25 -17.29 5.75 37.60
C ASN A 25 -17.94 5.04 38.80
N ASP A 26 -17.13 4.43 39.65
CA ASP A 26 -17.57 3.65 40.83
C ASP A 26 -18.41 4.47 41.84
N VAL A 27 -18.43 5.80 41.71
CA VAL A 27 -19.23 6.72 42.55
C VAL A 27 -20.39 7.38 41.79
N GLY A 28 -20.72 6.92 40.57
CA GLY A 28 -21.86 7.40 39.79
C GLY A 28 -21.63 8.66 38.95
N GLY A 29 -20.37 9.10 38.80
CA GLY A 29 -19.99 10.29 38.04
C GLY A 29 -19.62 9.99 36.57
N CYS A 30 -19.97 10.92 35.69
CA CYS A 30 -19.63 10.91 34.26
C CYS A 30 -18.10 10.99 34.04
N MET A 31 -17.50 10.06 33.30
CA MET A 31 -16.06 10.03 33.03
C MET A 31 -15.63 10.83 31.78
N PRO A 32 -16.20 10.63 30.57
CA PRO A 32 -15.83 11.44 29.41
C PRO A 32 -16.46 12.83 29.49
N VAL A 33 -15.64 13.86 29.30
CA VAL A 33 -16.14 15.22 29.03
C VAL A 33 -16.24 15.37 27.52
N ILE A 34 -17.48 15.39 27.01
CA ILE A 34 -17.73 15.65 25.59
C ILE A 34 -17.36 17.10 25.31
N SER A 35 -16.44 17.29 24.37
CA SER A 35 -16.02 18.60 23.90
C SER A 35 -16.39 18.72 22.42
N GLY A 36 -17.55 19.33 22.16
CA GLY A 36 -17.89 19.73 20.79
C GLY A 36 -16.95 20.86 20.38
N TYR A 37 -16.06 20.59 19.43
CA TYR A 37 -15.20 21.62 18.86
C TYR A 37 -15.95 22.22 17.66
N MET A 38 -16.46 23.44 17.81
CA MET A 38 -16.88 24.25 16.66
C MET A 38 -15.61 24.49 15.87
N GLY A 39 -15.44 23.78 14.75
CA GLY A 39 -14.14 23.72 14.10
C GLY A 39 -13.82 24.97 13.30
N ALA A 40 -12.84 24.86 12.41
CA ALA A 40 -12.39 25.99 11.63
C ALA A 40 -13.18 26.13 10.34
N PHE A 41 -13.47 27.37 9.94
CA PHE A 41 -13.89 27.64 8.57
C PHE A 41 -12.63 27.62 7.70
N LEU A 42 -12.51 26.57 6.89
CA LEU A 42 -11.37 26.36 6.00
C LEU A 42 -11.69 26.95 4.64
N CYS A 43 -10.69 27.62 4.08
CA CYS A 43 -10.78 28.25 2.78
C CYS A 43 -9.52 27.99 1.97
N ASP A 44 -9.65 28.00 0.66
CA ASP A 44 -8.49 28.13 -0.21
C ASP A 44 -7.78 29.48 0.03
N PRO A 45 -6.47 29.59 -0.26
CA PRO A 45 -5.69 30.80 -0.02
C PRO A 45 -6.18 32.07 -0.74
N ASP A 46 -7.01 31.92 -1.78
CA ASP A 46 -7.51 33.02 -2.61
C ASP A 46 -8.96 33.41 -2.27
N SER A 47 -9.54 32.86 -1.20
CA SER A 47 -10.88 33.19 -0.73
C SER A 47 -10.91 34.55 -0.02
N SER A 48 -11.85 35.41 -0.41
CA SER A 48 -12.15 36.68 0.26
C SER A 48 -13.24 36.57 1.34
N ASN A 49 -13.66 35.36 1.72
CA ASN A 49 -14.72 35.17 2.70
C ASN A 49 -14.27 35.60 4.10
N SER A 50 -15.05 36.44 4.77
CA SER A 50 -14.71 37.01 6.08
C SER A 50 -14.62 35.99 7.22
N LYS A 51 -15.10 34.77 7.01
CA LYS A 51 -14.97 33.67 7.97
C LYS A 51 -13.61 32.96 7.90
N CYS A 52 -12.85 33.14 6.82
CA CYS A 52 -11.52 32.55 6.69
C CYS A 52 -10.56 33.15 7.71
N SER A 53 -9.57 32.37 8.16
CA SER A 53 -8.54 32.86 9.09
C SER A 53 -7.67 33.97 8.49
N SER A 54 -7.53 34.01 7.17
CA SER A 54 -6.77 35.02 6.44
C SER A 54 -7.43 35.29 5.07
N PRO A 55 -8.53 36.06 5.04
CA PRO A 55 -9.24 36.36 3.79
C PRO A 55 -8.37 37.20 2.86
N LEU A 56 -8.40 36.89 1.56
CA LEU A 56 -7.69 37.64 0.52
C LEU A 56 -8.26 39.07 0.44
N GLY A 57 -7.38 40.06 0.51
CA GLY A 57 -7.76 41.47 0.42
C GLY A 57 -8.34 41.82 -0.95
N ALA A 58 -9.24 42.81 -1.01
CA ALA A 58 -9.95 43.18 -2.24
C ALA A 58 -9.05 43.62 -3.41
N GLU A 59 -7.82 44.08 -3.12
CA GLU A 59 -6.83 44.51 -4.10
C GLU A 59 -5.70 43.49 -4.31
N GLU A 60 -5.71 42.37 -3.58
CA GLU A 60 -4.68 41.35 -3.69
C GLU A 60 -4.99 40.39 -4.86
N PRO A 61 -4.02 40.10 -5.74
CA PRO A 61 -4.24 39.18 -6.85
C PRO A 61 -4.33 37.73 -6.37
N LYS A 62 -5.21 36.95 -6.98
CA LYS A 62 -5.32 35.50 -6.78
C LYS A 62 -4.08 34.78 -7.30
N LYS A 63 -3.67 33.73 -6.60
CA LYS A 63 -2.51 32.90 -6.94
C LYS A 63 -2.89 31.64 -7.71
N ASP A 64 -4.16 31.23 -7.65
CA ASP A 64 -4.76 30.06 -8.30
C ASP A 64 -3.96 28.77 -8.04
N LEU A 65 -3.50 28.60 -6.79
CA LEU A 65 -2.68 27.44 -6.38
C LEU A 65 -3.47 26.14 -6.31
N MET A 66 -4.80 26.22 -6.15
CA MET A 66 -5.69 25.08 -6.00
C MET A 66 -7.13 25.47 -6.37
N PRO A 67 -8.00 24.48 -6.64
CA PRO A 67 -9.42 24.73 -6.83
C PRO A 67 -10.03 25.48 -5.63
N PRO A 68 -10.93 26.45 -5.86
CA PRO A 68 -11.52 27.23 -4.80
C PRO A 68 -12.39 26.36 -3.88
N PHE A 69 -12.27 26.56 -2.57
CA PHE A 69 -13.10 25.89 -1.58
C PHE A 69 -13.33 26.76 -0.35
N GLU A 70 -14.52 26.63 0.23
CA GLU A 70 -14.90 27.27 1.49
C GLU A 70 -15.84 26.33 2.25
N TYR A 71 -15.42 25.82 3.41
CA TYR A 71 -16.28 24.94 4.20
C TYR A 71 -16.02 25.04 5.70
N GLN A 72 -17.07 24.81 6.49
CA GLN A 72 -16.95 24.65 7.94
C GLN A 72 -16.49 23.22 8.23
N MET A 73 -15.31 23.09 8.81
CA MET A 73 -14.87 21.84 9.42
C MET A 73 -15.39 21.82 10.86
N ASP A 74 -15.96 20.70 11.29
CA ASP A 74 -16.36 20.47 12.68
C ASP A 74 -15.72 19.18 13.17
N ALA A 75 -15.46 19.11 14.48
CA ALA A 75 -14.89 17.92 15.10
C ALA A 75 -15.70 17.48 16.31
N ILE A 76 -15.93 16.18 16.38
CA ILE A 76 -16.51 15.52 17.54
C ILE A 76 -15.36 14.97 18.37
N SER A 77 -15.24 15.40 19.62
CA SER A 77 -14.19 14.94 20.52
C SER A 77 -14.73 14.67 21.92
N ALA A 78 -14.08 13.75 22.61
CA ALA A 78 -14.30 13.48 24.01
C ALA A 78 -12.95 13.36 24.72
N ASN A 79 -12.84 14.02 25.86
CA ASN A 79 -11.66 13.94 26.72
C ASN A 79 -11.97 13.01 27.88
N TRP A 80 -11.11 12.01 28.08
CA TRP A 80 -11.17 11.12 29.23
C TRP A 80 -9.92 11.32 30.11
N PRO A 81 -10.06 11.69 31.39
CA PRO A 81 -8.92 11.87 32.28
C PRO A 81 -8.15 10.56 32.47
N VAL A 82 -6.86 10.58 32.13
CA VAL A 82 -5.97 9.42 32.26
C VAL A 82 -5.79 9.07 33.74
N GLN A 83 -6.15 7.84 34.12
CA GLN A 83 -6.02 7.34 35.50
C GLN A 83 -4.58 6.89 35.81
N LEU A 84 -4.25 6.80 37.10
CA LEU A 84 -2.92 6.37 37.60
C LEU A 84 -2.45 5.03 37.01
N ALA A 85 -3.39 4.13 36.71
CA ALA A 85 -3.10 2.83 36.09
C ALA A 85 -2.33 2.95 34.77
N ALA A 86 -2.63 3.95 33.94
CA ALA A 86 -1.93 4.17 32.67
C ALA A 86 -0.46 4.61 32.84
N TYR A 87 -0.09 5.13 34.02
CA TYR A 87 1.29 5.53 34.34
C TYR A 87 2.08 4.44 35.08
N THR A 88 1.39 3.45 35.65
CA THR A 88 1.99 2.46 36.57
C THR A 88 1.87 1.02 36.06
N SER A 89 1.02 0.77 35.07
CA SER A 89 0.75 -0.55 34.48
C SER A 89 0.43 -0.44 32.98
N TYR A 90 0.25 -1.58 32.33
CA TYR A 90 -0.38 -1.64 31.01
C TYR A 90 -1.90 -1.51 31.15
N VAL A 91 -2.50 -0.78 30.22
CA VAL A 91 -3.96 -0.59 30.10
C VAL A 91 -4.37 -0.97 28.69
N LYS A 92 -5.45 -1.73 28.57
CA LYS A 92 -6.01 -2.16 27.29
C LYS A 92 -6.91 -1.06 26.72
N TYR A 93 -6.45 -0.44 25.64
CA TYR A 93 -7.26 0.44 24.79
C TYR A 93 -7.85 -0.37 23.64
N GLN A 94 -9.11 -0.12 23.31
CA GLN A 94 -9.79 -0.77 22.19
C GLN A 94 -10.63 0.25 21.42
N VAL A 95 -10.58 0.12 20.10
CA VAL A 95 -11.51 0.79 19.18
C VAL A 95 -12.28 -0.30 18.46
N GLU A 96 -13.60 -0.21 18.50
CA GLU A 96 -14.50 -1.02 17.68
C GLU A 96 -15.08 -0.12 16.60
N TRP A 97 -15.05 -0.58 15.36
CA TRP A 97 -15.50 0.18 14.20
C TRP A 97 -16.38 -0.69 13.32
N VAL A 98 -17.63 -0.29 13.20
CA VAL A 98 -18.67 -0.94 12.40
C VAL A 98 -19.14 0.07 11.36
N MET A 99 -19.10 -0.34 10.08
CA MET A 99 -19.49 0.49 8.93
C MET A 99 -21.01 0.50 8.70
N GLY A 100 -21.47 1.33 7.77
CA GLY A 100 -22.86 1.45 7.36
C GLY A 100 -23.74 2.32 8.27
N SER A 101 -24.97 2.55 7.83
CA SER A 101 -25.95 3.46 8.46
C SER A 101 -26.40 3.09 9.87
N THR A 102 -26.20 1.83 10.28
CA THR A 102 -26.45 1.35 11.65
C THR A 102 -25.14 1.09 12.41
N GLY A 103 -24.00 1.49 11.85
CA GLY A 103 -22.68 1.30 12.41
C GLY A 103 -22.32 2.33 13.47
N TYR A 104 -21.08 2.27 13.95
CA TYR A 104 -20.53 3.16 14.96
C TYR A 104 -19.00 3.05 15.04
N ILE A 105 -18.36 4.06 15.64
CA ILE A 105 -17.00 3.94 16.19
C ILE A 105 -17.09 4.09 17.70
N ARG A 106 -16.55 3.11 18.42
CA ARG A 106 -16.65 2.99 19.88
C ARG A 106 -15.26 2.83 20.50
N TRP A 107 -14.96 3.66 21.48
CA TRP A 107 -13.74 3.61 22.27
C TRP A 107 -13.99 2.95 23.61
N MET A 108 -13.09 2.05 23.99
CA MET A 108 -13.15 1.30 25.23
C MET A 108 -11.79 1.30 25.94
N ILE A 109 -11.84 1.30 27.26
CA ILE A 109 -10.69 1.12 28.15
C ILE A 109 -11.03 -0.03 29.10
N GLU A 110 -10.21 -1.08 29.13
CA GLU A 110 -10.46 -2.27 29.96
C GLU A 110 -11.87 -2.87 29.78
N ASP A 111 -12.30 -2.99 28.51
CA ASP A 111 -13.65 -3.48 28.13
C ASP A 111 -14.82 -2.59 28.59
N VAL A 112 -14.54 -1.40 29.13
CA VAL A 112 -15.55 -0.41 29.49
C VAL A 112 -15.68 0.61 28.37
N VAL A 113 -16.89 0.80 27.87
CA VAL A 113 -17.20 1.80 26.84
C VAL A 113 -17.08 3.20 27.44
N ILE A 114 -16.20 4.01 26.85
CA ILE A 114 -15.95 5.39 27.29
C ILE A 114 -16.49 6.43 26.32
N PHE A 115 -16.64 6.10 25.04
CA PHE A 115 -17.18 7.03 24.04
C PHE A 115 -17.65 6.28 22.80
N GLU A 116 -18.66 6.81 22.11
CA GLU A 116 -19.14 6.29 20.85
C GLU A 116 -19.64 7.41 19.94
N ILE A 117 -19.39 7.24 18.64
CA ILE A 117 -20.00 8.01 17.56
C ILE A 117 -20.83 7.02 16.72
N PRO A 118 -22.17 7.00 16.88
CA PRO A 118 -23.03 6.19 16.03
C PRO A 118 -23.18 6.83 14.64
N ALA A 119 -23.38 6.02 13.61
CA ALA A 119 -23.54 6.48 12.23
C ALA A 119 -24.65 7.53 12.08
N GLU A 120 -25.75 7.38 12.84
CA GLU A 120 -26.84 8.36 12.89
C GLU A 120 -26.37 9.78 13.23
N SER A 121 -25.35 9.94 14.10
CA SER A 121 -24.81 11.27 14.45
C SER A 121 -24.10 11.96 13.28
N VAL A 122 -23.68 11.18 12.27
CA VAL A 122 -22.98 11.66 11.07
C VAL A 122 -23.94 11.78 9.89
N GLU A 123 -24.87 10.85 9.74
CA GLU A 123 -25.80 10.79 8.61
C GLU A 123 -27.02 11.72 8.79
N ASN A 124 -27.53 11.84 10.03
CA ASN A 124 -28.71 12.64 10.36
C ASN A 124 -28.32 13.99 10.98
N VAL A 125 -27.55 14.78 10.23
CA VAL A 125 -27.21 16.14 10.64
C VAL A 125 -28.45 17.05 10.67
N PRO A 126 -28.52 18.04 11.60
CA PRO A 126 -29.59 19.03 11.60
C PRO A 126 -29.73 19.69 10.22
N GLN A 127 -30.95 19.89 9.77
CA GLN A 127 -31.27 20.49 8.48
C GLN A 127 -31.91 21.87 8.67
N ASP A 128 -31.65 22.78 7.73
CA ASP A 128 -32.48 23.98 7.58
C ASP A 128 -33.78 23.64 6.85
N ASP A 129 -34.68 24.63 6.69
CA ASP A 129 -35.96 24.43 6.00
C ASP A 129 -35.80 23.94 4.54
N ALA A 130 -34.64 24.20 3.94
CA ALA A 130 -34.30 23.80 2.58
C ALA A 130 -33.63 22.42 2.48
N ASN A 131 -33.32 21.79 3.62
CA ASN A 131 -32.49 20.59 3.72
C ASN A 131 -31.15 20.73 2.97
N SER A 132 -30.49 21.88 3.14
CA SER A 132 -29.27 22.23 2.41
C SER A 132 -28.00 21.56 2.95
N ASN A 133 -28.02 21.01 4.17
CA ASN A 133 -26.84 20.39 4.75
C ASN A 133 -26.61 19.02 4.12
N PRO A 134 -25.41 18.75 3.56
CA PRO A 134 -25.12 17.49 2.90
C PRO A 134 -25.18 16.35 3.91
N LYS A 135 -25.84 15.24 3.52
CA LYS A 135 -25.74 13.99 4.26
C LYS A 135 -24.36 13.40 4.05
N LYS A 136 -23.69 13.09 5.15
CA LYS A 136 -22.42 12.36 5.14
C LYS A 136 -22.71 10.87 5.25
N ILE A 137 -21.71 10.05 4.98
CA ILE A 137 -21.74 8.61 5.27
C ILE A 137 -20.91 8.34 6.52
N MET A 138 -21.17 7.21 7.19
CA MET A 138 -20.26 6.70 8.20
C MET A 138 -18.87 6.48 7.61
N LEU A 139 -17.81 6.55 8.41
CA LEU A 139 -16.46 6.31 7.93
C LEU A 139 -16.32 4.85 7.45
N GLU A 140 -16.00 4.67 6.17
CA GLU A 140 -15.79 3.35 5.53
C GLU A 140 -14.43 3.22 4.82
N GLU A 141 -13.68 4.31 4.71
CA GLU A 141 -12.38 4.36 4.04
C GLU A 141 -11.27 3.69 4.85
N PRO A 142 -10.31 2.98 4.23
CA PRO A 142 -9.19 2.37 4.93
C PRO A 142 -8.39 3.37 5.79
N MET A 143 -8.21 3.05 7.08
CA MET A 143 -7.47 3.87 8.04
C MET A 143 -6.16 3.20 8.48
N TYR A 144 -5.24 4.01 9.00
CA TYR A 144 -4.00 3.55 9.61
C TYR A 144 -3.97 3.90 11.11
N ILE A 145 -3.23 3.11 11.89
CA ILE A 145 -3.10 3.31 13.34
C ILE A 145 -1.73 3.93 13.62
N ILE A 146 -1.73 5.07 14.31
CA ILE A 146 -0.50 5.74 14.78
C ILE A 146 -0.44 5.63 16.30
N PHE A 147 0.75 5.32 16.82
CA PHE A 147 1.10 5.51 18.22
C PHE A 147 2.29 6.44 18.31
N ASN A 148 2.12 7.60 18.93
CA ASN A 148 3.19 8.57 19.14
C ASN A 148 3.10 9.21 20.53
N VAL A 149 4.21 9.80 20.98
CA VAL A 149 4.23 10.69 22.14
C VAL A 149 4.55 12.09 21.60
N ALA A 150 3.67 13.04 21.84
CA ALA A 150 3.85 14.43 21.44
C ALA A 150 3.83 15.36 22.66
N LEU A 151 4.57 16.46 22.56
CA LEU A 151 4.57 17.55 23.54
C LEU A 151 4.16 18.82 22.78
N SER A 152 3.07 19.45 23.18
CA SER A 152 2.59 20.70 22.60
C SER A 152 2.06 21.65 23.66
N THR A 153 2.46 22.91 23.57
CA THR A 153 1.95 23.97 24.45
C THR A 153 0.47 24.25 24.21
N SER A 154 -0.02 24.09 22.96
CA SER A 154 -1.44 24.21 22.63
C SER A 154 -2.30 23.12 23.28
N TRP A 155 -1.70 21.98 23.64
CA TRP A 155 -2.35 20.86 24.32
C TRP A 155 -2.12 20.90 25.85
N GLY A 156 -1.59 22.02 26.36
CA GLY A 156 -1.41 22.25 27.80
C GLY A 156 -0.07 21.77 28.37
N THR A 157 0.85 21.28 27.55
CA THR A 157 2.16 20.80 28.04
C THR A 157 3.21 21.91 28.02
N THR A 158 3.65 22.35 29.20
CA THR A 158 4.74 23.31 29.37
C THR A 158 5.87 22.67 30.18
N PRO A 159 6.81 21.94 29.54
CA PRO A 159 7.95 21.38 30.25
C PRO A 159 8.81 22.50 30.86
N PRO A 160 9.48 22.26 31.99
CA PRO A 160 10.39 23.24 32.58
C PRO A 160 11.51 23.64 31.60
N ASN A 161 11.99 24.88 31.74
CA ASN A 161 13.10 25.44 30.96
C ASN A 161 12.89 25.39 29.42
N PRO A 162 11.80 25.98 28.88
CA PRO A 162 11.53 25.97 27.45
C PRO A 162 12.71 26.56 26.64
N GLY A 163 13.11 25.88 25.57
CA GLY A 163 14.23 26.29 24.72
C GLY A 163 15.62 25.94 25.27
N SER A 164 15.71 25.27 26.41
CA SER A 164 16.96 24.76 27.01
C SER A 164 16.84 23.28 27.34
N PRO A 165 17.96 22.55 27.55
CA PRO A 165 17.90 21.18 28.07
C PRO A 165 17.13 21.14 29.40
N CYS A 166 16.19 20.20 29.54
CA CYS A 166 15.52 19.97 30.82
C CYS A 166 16.56 19.47 31.83
N ARG A 167 16.96 20.34 32.76
CA ARG A 167 17.93 20.08 33.83
C ARG A 167 17.39 20.67 35.12
N GLY A 168 17.23 19.81 36.13
CA GLY A 168 17.01 20.26 37.50
C GLY A 168 18.30 20.84 38.09
N ASP A 169 18.21 21.96 38.79
CA ASP A 169 19.35 22.59 39.48
C ASP A 169 19.28 22.44 41.02
N GLY A 170 18.33 21.65 41.52
CA GLY A 170 18.11 21.46 42.96
C GLY A 170 17.23 22.54 43.61
N SER A 171 16.92 23.65 42.93
CA SER A 171 16.20 24.79 43.53
C SER A 171 14.68 24.59 43.60
N ASN A 172 14.11 23.83 42.66
CA ASN A 172 12.68 23.56 42.59
C ASN A 172 12.41 22.05 42.45
N ALA A 173 11.79 21.47 43.47
CA ALA A 173 11.53 20.03 43.54
C ALA A 173 10.69 19.51 42.36
N GLN A 174 9.72 20.27 41.87
CA GLN A 174 8.88 19.88 40.72
C GLN A 174 9.67 19.89 39.41
N THR A 175 10.44 20.96 39.16
CA THR A 175 11.32 21.06 37.99
C THR A 175 12.34 19.92 37.96
N ASN A 176 12.98 19.64 39.11
CA ASN A 176 13.93 18.54 39.23
C ASN A 176 13.25 17.21 38.89
N ALA A 177 12.11 16.89 39.51
CA ALA A 177 11.40 15.65 39.28
C ALA A 177 10.98 15.45 37.81
N ILE A 178 10.50 16.50 37.14
CA ILE A 178 10.11 16.42 35.73
C ILE A 178 11.34 16.21 34.84
N CYS A 179 12.41 16.98 35.06
CA CYS A 179 13.61 16.88 34.22
C CYS A 179 14.39 15.58 34.44
N ASP A 180 14.42 15.05 35.66
CA ASP A 180 15.03 13.76 35.99
C ASP A 180 14.23 12.58 35.42
N GLY A 181 12.96 12.78 35.06
CA GLY A 181 12.12 11.77 34.43
C GLY A 181 12.45 11.48 32.96
N PHE A 182 13.28 12.29 32.30
CA PHE A 182 13.66 12.08 30.89
C PHE A 182 14.88 11.15 30.74
N PRO A 183 14.93 10.30 29.69
CA PRO A 183 13.88 10.09 28.68
C PRO A 183 12.67 9.30 29.23
N MET A 184 11.47 9.76 28.87
CA MET A 184 10.23 9.03 29.14
C MET A 184 9.88 8.11 27.98
N TYR A 185 9.22 6.99 28.27
CA TYR A 185 8.89 5.96 27.28
C TYR A 185 7.41 5.64 27.32
N MET A 186 6.76 5.63 26.15
CA MET A 186 5.48 4.96 25.96
C MET A 186 5.75 3.49 25.59
N LYS A 187 5.29 2.57 26.45
CA LYS A 187 5.49 1.13 26.26
C LYS A 187 4.23 0.51 25.68
N ILE A 188 4.38 -0.23 24.59
CA ILE A 188 3.30 -0.98 23.94
C ILE A 188 3.67 -2.45 24.03
N ASP A 189 2.86 -3.23 24.75
CA ASP A 189 3.08 -4.68 24.88
C ASP A 189 2.68 -5.41 23.60
N TYR A 190 1.47 -5.16 23.10
CA TYR A 190 0.98 -5.74 21.85
C TYR A 190 -0.04 -4.84 21.16
N ILE A 191 -0.25 -5.13 19.87
CA ILE A 191 -1.33 -4.59 19.05
C ILE A 191 -2.07 -5.79 18.45
N ARG A 192 -3.40 -5.76 18.48
CA ARG A 192 -4.25 -6.76 17.84
C ARG A 192 -5.27 -6.06 16.96
N VAL A 193 -5.40 -6.53 15.72
CA VAL A 193 -6.41 -6.10 14.77
C VAL A 193 -7.29 -7.31 14.50
N TYR A 194 -8.58 -7.14 14.69
CA TYR A 194 -9.58 -8.19 14.50
C TYR A 194 -10.44 -7.85 13.29
N GLN A 195 -10.94 -8.90 12.64
CA GLN A 195 -11.86 -8.78 11.51
C GLN A 195 -12.94 -9.84 11.66
N ASP A 196 -14.18 -9.47 11.37
CA ASP A 196 -15.27 -10.44 11.24
C ASP A 196 -15.15 -11.20 9.91
N LEU A 197 -15.02 -12.53 10.03
CA LEU A 197 -14.92 -13.46 8.90
C LEU A 197 -16.25 -14.17 8.63
N SER A 198 -17.35 -13.77 9.30
CA SER A 198 -18.67 -14.30 9.03
C SER A 198 -19.05 -14.09 7.57
N SER A 199 -19.87 -14.98 7.01
CA SER A 199 -20.33 -14.86 5.62
C SER A 199 -21.20 -13.62 5.36
N THR A 200 -21.66 -12.98 6.43
CA THR A 200 -22.47 -11.75 6.41
C THR A 200 -21.64 -10.50 6.65
N SER A 201 -20.34 -10.64 6.93
CA SER A 201 -19.43 -9.52 7.17
C SER A 201 -19.26 -8.68 5.92
N THR A 202 -19.32 -7.37 6.08
CA THR A 202 -19.01 -6.37 5.04
C THR A 202 -17.54 -5.91 5.12
N MET A 203 -16.75 -6.43 6.06
CA MET A 203 -15.35 -6.03 6.24
C MET A 203 -14.47 -6.59 5.12
N ALA A 204 -13.69 -5.70 4.50
CA ALA A 204 -12.71 -6.08 3.47
C ALA A 204 -11.27 -5.98 4.00
N ILE A 205 -10.36 -6.77 3.41
CA ILE A 205 -8.93 -6.73 3.72
C ILE A 205 -8.20 -5.98 2.61
N GLY A 206 -7.35 -5.03 3.02
CA GLY A 206 -6.47 -4.30 2.13
C GLY A 206 -6.92 -2.87 1.89
N CYS A 207 -6.16 -2.16 1.05
CA CYS A 207 -6.37 -0.73 0.79
C CYS A 207 -7.17 -0.45 -0.48
N ASP A 208 -7.64 -1.47 -1.19
CA ASP A 208 -8.35 -1.33 -2.49
C ASP A 208 -9.49 -2.36 -2.62
N PRO A 209 -10.46 -2.38 -1.69
CA PRO A 209 -11.60 -3.29 -1.80
C PRO A 209 -12.53 -2.88 -2.94
N SER A 210 -13.28 -3.83 -3.53
CA SER A 210 -14.19 -3.52 -4.64
C SER A 210 -15.31 -2.53 -4.29
N THR A 211 -15.66 -2.41 -3.00
CA THR A 211 -16.62 -1.41 -2.50
C THR A 211 -16.02 -0.01 -2.41
N HIS A 212 -14.70 0.11 -2.26
CA HIS A 212 -13.96 1.36 -2.18
C HIS A 212 -12.67 1.23 -3.01
N PRO A 213 -12.74 1.40 -4.35
CA PRO A 213 -11.61 1.18 -5.24
C PRO A 213 -10.60 2.34 -5.15
N THR A 214 -9.94 2.46 -4.01
CA THR A 214 -9.00 3.53 -3.67
C THR A 214 -7.85 3.62 -4.67
N LYS A 215 -7.42 2.50 -5.25
CA LYS A 215 -6.39 2.52 -6.28
C LYS A 215 -6.83 3.32 -7.51
N GLN A 216 -8.02 3.00 -8.04
CA GLN A 216 -8.57 3.71 -9.19
C GLN A 216 -8.81 5.18 -8.87
N TRP A 217 -9.29 5.48 -7.66
CA TRP A 217 -9.46 6.86 -7.21
C TRP A 217 -8.16 7.66 -7.26
N ILE A 218 -7.06 7.10 -6.73
CA ILE A 218 -5.74 7.75 -6.76
C ILE A 218 -5.24 7.92 -8.20
N GLU A 219 -5.44 6.92 -9.06
CA GLU A 219 -5.04 7.00 -10.48
C GLU A 219 -5.82 8.10 -11.23
N ASP A 220 -7.11 8.24 -10.94
CA ASP A 220 -7.99 9.24 -11.57
C ASP A 220 -7.78 10.67 -11.02
N HIS A 221 -7.14 10.81 -9.86
CA HIS A 221 -6.88 12.10 -9.17
C HIS A 221 -5.39 12.27 -8.84
N ILE A 222 -4.51 11.83 -9.73
CA ILE A 222 -3.08 11.71 -9.46
C ILE A 222 -2.44 13.04 -9.04
N GLU A 223 -2.92 14.16 -9.57
CA GLU A 223 -2.50 15.52 -9.22
C GLU A 223 -2.67 15.86 -7.73
N GLU A 224 -3.55 15.17 -7.00
CA GLU A 224 -3.73 15.34 -5.55
C GLU A 224 -2.71 14.53 -4.72
N TYR A 225 -2.11 13.50 -5.34
CA TYR A 225 -1.25 12.52 -4.66
C TYR A 225 0.22 12.61 -5.07
N GLU A 226 0.58 13.49 -6.00
CA GLU A 226 1.96 13.84 -6.32
C GLU A 226 2.21 15.33 -6.48
N THR A 227 3.47 15.70 -6.27
CA THR A 227 3.99 17.03 -6.62
C THR A 227 5.15 16.89 -7.61
N GLU A 228 5.69 18.01 -8.11
CA GLU A 228 6.90 17.96 -8.94
C GLU A 228 8.10 17.32 -8.21
N ASP A 229 8.19 17.53 -6.89
CA ASP A 229 9.27 17.02 -6.04
C ASP A 229 9.00 15.61 -5.47
N ASN A 230 7.74 15.16 -5.46
CA ASN A 230 7.34 13.87 -4.91
C ASN A 230 6.32 13.20 -5.83
N LYS A 231 6.84 12.59 -6.90
CA LYS A 231 6.05 11.84 -7.88
C LYS A 231 5.59 10.50 -7.34
N VAL A 232 4.41 10.06 -7.74
CA VAL A 232 3.98 8.67 -7.50
C VAL A 232 4.89 7.79 -8.35
N ILE A 233 5.64 6.92 -7.69
CA ILE A 233 6.55 5.99 -8.36
C ILE A 233 6.07 4.57 -8.16
N GLU A 234 6.25 3.78 -9.20
CA GLU A 234 6.06 2.35 -9.10
C GLU A 234 7.21 1.72 -8.30
N VAL A 235 6.86 0.98 -7.25
CA VAL A 235 7.83 0.37 -6.34
C VAL A 235 8.17 -1.04 -6.83
N HIS A 236 9.44 -1.34 -7.08
CA HIS A 236 9.91 -2.69 -7.43
C HIS A 236 10.63 -3.37 -6.27
N GLY A 237 9.88 -3.84 -5.28
CA GLY A 237 10.43 -4.53 -4.11
C GLY A 237 10.80 -3.59 -2.96
N GLY A 238 11.63 -4.06 -2.03
CA GLY A 238 12.09 -3.28 -0.87
C GLY A 238 11.35 -3.53 0.44
N ALA A 239 10.27 -4.32 0.45
CA ALA A 239 9.68 -4.82 1.70
C ALA A 239 10.68 -5.67 2.47
N ASN A 240 10.56 -5.68 3.80
CA ASN A 240 11.29 -6.63 4.64
C ASN A 240 10.81 -8.06 4.37
N CYS A 241 11.74 -9.01 4.32
CA CYS A 241 11.45 -10.42 4.10
C CYS A 241 12.40 -11.32 4.89
N ARG A 242 11.94 -12.54 5.16
CA ARG A 242 12.73 -13.64 5.76
C ARG A 242 13.14 -14.66 4.72
N ASP A 243 12.21 -15.00 3.83
CA ASP A 243 12.45 -15.91 2.71
C ASP A 243 11.66 -15.47 1.47
N ASP A 244 11.89 -16.17 0.35
CA ASP A 244 11.29 -15.86 -0.95
C ASP A 244 9.74 -15.86 -0.93
N ARG A 245 9.10 -16.53 0.03
CA ARG A 245 7.63 -16.56 0.14
C ARG A 245 7.04 -15.22 0.55
N ASP A 246 7.81 -14.38 1.26
CA ASP A 246 7.37 -13.03 1.64
C ASP A 246 7.31 -12.07 0.43
N CYS A 247 8.00 -12.43 -0.66
CA CYS A 247 8.21 -11.63 -1.85
C CYS A 247 7.55 -12.23 -3.10
N THR A 248 6.66 -13.21 -2.92
CA THR A 248 5.99 -13.88 -4.04
C THR A 248 4.52 -14.06 -3.78
N VAL A 249 3.72 -14.09 -4.85
CA VAL A 249 2.30 -14.45 -4.75
C VAL A 249 2.16 -15.88 -4.23
N SER A 250 1.15 -16.12 -3.38
CA SER A 250 0.93 -17.39 -2.68
C SER A 250 0.50 -18.54 -3.59
N THR A 251 0.22 -18.28 -4.87
CA THR A 251 -0.14 -19.29 -5.87
C THR A 251 1.13 -20.00 -6.37
N SER A 252 1.29 -21.25 -5.96
CA SER A 252 2.50 -22.10 -5.90
C SER A 252 3.31 -22.40 -7.18
N HIS A 253 3.21 -21.61 -8.26
CA HIS A 253 3.85 -21.95 -9.54
C HIS A 253 4.74 -20.85 -10.13
N ILE A 254 4.71 -19.63 -9.60
CA ILE A 254 5.47 -18.51 -10.16
C ILE A 254 6.16 -17.78 -9.00
N LEU A 255 7.47 -17.61 -9.12
CA LEU A 255 8.27 -16.81 -8.21
C LEU A 255 8.33 -15.37 -8.77
N THR A 256 7.61 -14.46 -8.14
CA THR A 256 7.48 -13.07 -8.62
C THR A 256 8.53 -12.14 -8.02
N GLY A 257 9.13 -12.53 -6.90
CA GLY A 257 10.26 -11.85 -6.27
C GLY A 257 11.05 -12.78 -5.35
N LYS A 258 12.23 -12.32 -4.93
CA LYS A 258 13.15 -13.04 -4.04
C LYS A 258 13.52 -12.19 -2.84
N CYS A 259 13.78 -12.85 -1.71
CA CYS A 259 14.35 -12.21 -0.56
C CYS A 259 15.87 -12.16 -0.67
N ASN A 260 16.42 -10.95 -0.79
CA ASN A 260 17.86 -10.79 -0.92
C ASN A 260 18.58 -10.96 0.44
N SER A 261 19.91 -11.02 0.41
CA SER A 261 20.75 -11.18 1.60
C SER A 261 20.65 -10.05 2.63
N LYS A 262 20.05 -8.91 2.27
CA LYS A 262 19.77 -7.79 3.17
C LYS A 262 18.39 -7.88 3.83
N GLY A 263 17.67 -8.99 3.62
CA GLY A 263 16.30 -9.16 4.11
C GLY A 263 15.30 -8.24 3.40
N ARG A 264 15.52 -7.97 2.12
CA ARG A 264 14.65 -7.10 1.30
C ARG A 264 14.15 -7.82 0.05
N CYS A 265 12.88 -7.63 -0.29
CA CYS A 265 12.30 -8.17 -1.51
C CYS A 265 12.92 -7.51 -2.75
N SER A 266 13.17 -8.31 -3.78
CA SER A 266 13.62 -7.87 -5.09
C SER A 266 12.77 -8.57 -6.14
N CYS A 267 12.06 -7.81 -6.97
CA CYS A 267 11.14 -8.37 -7.96
C CYS A 267 11.91 -9.04 -9.11
N GLY A 268 11.24 -9.98 -9.77
CA GLY A 268 11.77 -10.67 -10.94
C GLY A 268 12.18 -9.69 -12.02
N SER A 269 13.27 -10.01 -12.74
CA SER A 269 13.88 -9.16 -13.76
C SER A 269 13.01 -8.92 -15.01
N SER A 270 11.84 -9.56 -15.10
CA SER A 270 10.92 -9.38 -16.22
C SER A 270 10.14 -8.07 -16.17
N GLY A 271 10.18 -7.33 -15.05
CA GLY A 271 9.39 -6.09 -14.90
C GLY A 271 7.87 -6.33 -14.91
N ALA A 272 7.41 -7.58 -14.88
CA ALA A 272 5.99 -7.94 -14.89
C ALA A 272 5.32 -7.81 -13.51
N TRP A 273 6.14 -7.67 -12.46
CA TRP A 273 5.71 -7.62 -11.08
C TRP A 273 6.34 -6.46 -10.34
N GLY A 274 5.52 -5.77 -9.57
CA GLY A 274 5.89 -4.64 -8.74
C GLY A 274 5.21 -4.70 -7.38
N GLY A 275 5.19 -3.55 -6.72
CA GLY A 275 4.89 -3.42 -5.30
C GLY A 275 6.08 -3.80 -4.41
N PRO A 276 6.03 -3.41 -3.13
CA PRO A 276 7.12 -3.61 -2.19
C PRO A 276 7.42 -5.09 -1.93
N ARG A 277 6.44 -5.98 -2.12
CA ARG A 277 6.56 -7.45 -2.01
C ARG A 277 6.49 -8.17 -3.36
N CYS A 278 6.51 -7.47 -4.50
CA CYS A 278 6.48 -8.10 -5.83
C CYS A 278 5.21 -8.92 -6.09
N THR A 279 4.09 -8.54 -5.48
CA THR A 279 2.80 -9.24 -5.58
C THR A 279 1.80 -8.50 -6.46
N ILE A 280 2.17 -7.34 -7.01
CA ILE A 280 1.30 -6.51 -7.84
C ILE A 280 1.66 -6.77 -9.31
N PRO A 281 0.71 -7.24 -10.15
CA PRO A 281 0.94 -7.35 -11.58
C PRO A 281 0.96 -5.95 -12.21
N LEU A 282 1.89 -5.73 -13.15
CA LEU A 282 2.08 -4.44 -13.79
C LEU A 282 1.41 -4.40 -15.17
N ALA A 283 0.75 -3.29 -15.48
CA ALA A 283 -0.19 -3.17 -16.60
C ALA A 283 0.47 -3.16 -17.99
N ASP A 284 1.79 -2.99 -18.09
CA ASP A 284 2.50 -3.04 -19.39
C ASP A 284 2.48 -4.43 -20.05
N THR A 285 1.86 -5.40 -19.37
CA THR A 285 1.43 -6.68 -19.92
C THR A 285 0.29 -6.56 -20.96
N ALA A 286 -0.38 -5.40 -21.08
CA ALA A 286 -1.38 -5.12 -22.12
C ALA A 286 -0.78 -5.01 -23.54
N ASN A 287 0.52 -4.71 -23.66
CA ASN A 287 1.27 -4.73 -24.93
C ASN A 287 1.82 -6.12 -25.30
N GLY A 288 1.38 -7.18 -24.63
CA GLY A 288 1.75 -8.56 -24.94
C GLY A 288 3.01 -9.07 -24.23
N GLU A 289 3.56 -8.31 -23.29
CA GLU A 289 4.66 -8.76 -22.41
C GLU A 289 4.14 -9.43 -21.11
N GLY A 290 2.97 -10.07 -21.18
CA GLY A 290 2.32 -10.77 -20.07
C GLY A 290 2.62 -12.27 -19.98
N PHE A 291 3.05 -12.68 -18.78
CA PHE A 291 3.16 -14.06 -18.26
C PHE A 291 3.94 -15.07 -19.14
N GLY A 292 5.26 -14.94 -19.14
CA GLY A 292 6.18 -15.97 -19.62
C GLY A 292 7.64 -15.53 -19.55
N PRO A 293 8.60 -16.44 -19.79
CA PRO A 293 9.97 -16.05 -20.10
C PRO A 293 9.96 -15.07 -21.30
N PRO A 294 10.93 -14.14 -21.39
CA PRO A 294 10.97 -13.14 -22.47
C PRO A 294 10.64 -13.77 -23.83
N VAL A 295 9.77 -13.14 -24.63
CA VAL A 295 9.29 -13.69 -25.91
C VAL A 295 10.45 -14.12 -26.81
N ILE A 296 11.56 -13.37 -26.77
CA ILE A 296 12.81 -13.67 -27.48
C ILE A 296 13.36 -15.03 -27.04
N LEU A 297 13.45 -15.29 -25.74
CA LEU A 297 13.98 -16.53 -25.19
C LEU A 297 13.07 -17.73 -25.53
N SER A 298 11.75 -17.53 -25.39
CA SER A 298 10.75 -18.54 -25.74
C SER A 298 10.77 -18.89 -27.24
N SER A 299 10.98 -17.89 -28.10
CA SER A 299 11.08 -18.07 -29.55
C SER A 299 12.34 -18.83 -29.95
N LEU A 300 13.48 -18.52 -29.32
CA LEU A 300 14.74 -19.23 -29.58
C LEU A 300 14.65 -20.71 -29.19
N ILE A 301 14.01 -21.02 -28.06
CA ILE A 301 13.77 -22.41 -27.63
C ILE A 301 12.81 -23.11 -28.60
N GLY A 302 11.74 -22.44 -29.03
CA GLY A 302 10.81 -22.96 -30.02
C GLY A 302 11.49 -23.33 -31.35
N VAL A 303 12.32 -22.44 -31.88
CA VAL A 303 13.10 -22.69 -33.11
C VAL A 303 14.06 -23.86 -32.92
N ALA A 304 14.76 -23.93 -31.78
CA ALA A 304 15.67 -25.03 -31.49
C ALA A 304 14.95 -26.40 -31.47
N ILE A 305 13.75 -26.47 -30.88
CA ILE A 305 12.92 -27.68 -30.84
C ILE A 305 12.46 -28.07 -32.25
N VAL A 306 12.01 -27.11 -33.07
CA VAL A 306 11.57 -27.38 -34.45
C VAL A 306 12.73 -27.89 -35.31
N VAL A 307 13.92 -27.31 -35.17
CA VAL A 307 15.12 -27.78 -35.87
C VAL A 307 15.52 -29.19 -35.43
N LEU A 308 15.46 -29.48 -34.13
CA LEU A 308 15.71 -30.82 -33.59
C LEU A 308 14.71 -31.85 -34.12
N LEU A 309 13.42 -31.53 -34.10
CA LEU A 309 12.37 -32.41 -34.63
C LEU A 309 12.53 -32.61 -36.14
N GLY A 310 12.83 -31.55 -36.89
CA GLY A 310 13.13 -31.61 -38.32
C GLY A 310 14.33 -32.51 -38.62
N PHE A 311 15.41 -32.42 -37.84
CA PHE A 311 16.58 -33.27 -37.97
C PHE A 311 16.27 -34.75 -37.65
N VAL A 312 15.47 -35.01 -36.61
CA VAL A 312 15.01 -36.36 -36.26
C VAL A 312 14.16 -36.96 -37.40
N VAL A 313 13.22 -36.19 -37.94
CA VAL A 313 12.38 -36.61 -39.08
C VAL A 313 13.24 -36.86 -40.32
N PHE A 314 14.21 -35.99 -40.63
CA PHE A 314 15.15 -36.17 -41.74
C PHE A 314 15.97 -37.46 -41.58
N LYS A 315 16.46 -37.76 -40.38
CA LYS A 315 17.17 -39.01 -40.08
C LYS A 315 16.26 -40.24 -40.25
N ILE A 316 15.01 -40.18 -39.79
CA ILE A 316 14.03 -41.27 -39.92
C ILE A 316 13.71 -41.53 -41.41
N LEU A 317 13.46 -40.48 -42.19
CA LEU A 317 13.20 -40.58 -43.63
C LEU A 317 14.43 -41.11 -44.38
N GLY A 318 15.64 -40.64 -44.06
CA GLY A 318 16.89 -41.13 -44.63
C GLY A 318 17.22 -42.58 -44.26
N GLN A 319 16.83 -43.06 -43.08
CA GLN A 319 16.94 -44.47 -42.72
C GLN A 319 15.89 -45.33 -43.43
N ARG A 320 14.66 -44.83 -43.63
CA ARG A 320 13.61 -45.52 -44.38
C ARG A 320 13.96 -45.65 -45.86
N SER A 321 14.51 -44.60 -46.48
CA SER A 321 14.97 -44.66 -47.87
C SER A 321 16.16 -45.61 -48.04
N ARG A 322 17.13 -45.61 -47.12
CA ARG A 322 18.23 -46.59 -47.11
C ARG A 322 17.74 -48.03 -46.94
N LYS A 323 16.76 -48.28 -46.06
CA LYS A 323 16.15 -49.60 -45.90
C LYS A 323 15.34 -50.03 -47.13
N ALA A 324 14.65 -49.11 -47.80
CA ALA A 324 13.97 -49.38 -49.08
C ALA A 324 14.95 -49.72 -50.21
N MET A 325 16.14 -49.09 -50.22
CA MET A 325 17.20 -49.35 -51.19
C MET A 325 17.93 -50.69 -50.96
N VAL A 326 17.94 -51.20 -49.73
CA VAL A 326 18.50 -52.53 -49.39
C VAL A 326 17.47 -53.65 -49.56
N GLY A 327 16.17 -53.36 -49.46
CA GLY A 327 15.09 -54.33 -49.71
C GLY A 327 14.76 -54.54 -51.20
N ALA A 328 15.11 -53.59 -52.07
CA ALA A 328 15.07 -53.73 -53.52
C ALA A 328 16.46 -54.16 -54.02
N GLY A 329 16.75 -55.47 -53.98
CA GLY A 329 18.01 -56.01 -54.47
C GLY A 329 18.31 -55.59 -55.91
N ILE A 330 19.26 -54.69 -56.10
CA ILE A 330 19.85 -54.37 -57.40
C ILE A 330 21.28 -54.89 -57.38
N THR A 331 21.46 -56.10 -57.92
CA THR A 331 22.73 -56.59 -58.44
C THR A 331 23.04 -55.82 -59.72
N GLY A 332 24.17 -55.10 -59.76
CA GLY A 332 24.63 -54.46 -60.99
C GLY A 332 25.09 -55.47 -62.04
N PRO A 333 25.39 -55.03 -63.28
CA PRO A 333 26.22 -55.81 -64.19
C PRO A 333 27.58 -55.16 -64.45
N ALA A 334 28.47 -56.05 -64.87
CA ALA A 334 29.90 -55.91 -65.03
C ALA A 334 30.33 -55.16 -66.31
N VAL A 335 31.48 -54.49 -66.17
CA VAL A 335 32.63 -54.38 -67.09
C VAL A 335 32.43 -54.75 -68.58
N LEU A 336 32.69 -53.78 -69.47
CA LEU A 336 33.21 -54.03 -70.81
C LEU A 336 34.37 -53.06 -71.16
N SER A 337 35.57 -53.63 -71.21
CA SER A 337 36.79 -53.29 -71.98
C SER A 337 37.24 -51.83 -72.23
N LYS A 338 38.42 -51.52 -71.67
CA LYS A 338 39.64 -51.00 -72.34
C LYS A 338 39.48 -50.12 -73.59
N ILE A 339 39.98 -48.88 -73.52
CA ILE A 339 41.03 -48.34 -74.41
C ILE A 339 41.92 -47.42 -73.57
N GLU A 340 43.20 -47.70 -73.67
CA GLU A 340 44.36 -47.07 -73.05
C GLU A 340 44.90 -46.05 -74.06
N MET A 341 45.21 -44.82 -73.63
CA MET A 341 46.14 -43.95 -74.35
C MET A 341 46.78 -42.97 -73.37
N ASP A 342 48.05 -43.24 -73.06
CA ASP A 342 48.99 -42.32 -72.43
C ASP A 342 49.10 -41.01 -73.21
N ASP A 343 49.27 -39.89 -72.51
CA ASP A 343 50.44 -39.02 -72.65
C ASP A 343 50.36 -37.79 -71.72
N ILE A 344 51.40 -37.65 -70.88
CA ILE A 344 51.81 -36.42 -70.18
C ILE A 344 53.01 -35.87 -70.96
N PRO A 345 53.12 -34.55 -71.24
CA PRO A 345 54.09 -33.77 -70.46
C PRO A 345 53.69 -32.33 -70.09
N ARG A 346 54.07 -32.00 -68.85
CA ARG A 346 54.52 -30.72 -68.27
C ARG A 346 54.60 -29.48 -69.17
N SER A 347 54.20 -28.33 -68.61
CA SER A 347 55.06 -27.12 -68.63
C SER A 347 54.82 -26.21 -67.41
N ASN A 348 55.92 -25.66 -66.91
CA ASN A 348 56.10 -24.80 -65.74
C ASN A 348 55.88 -23.31 -66.07
N GLY A 349 55.61 -22.53 -65.03
CA GLY A 349 55.75 -21.07 -64.96
C GLY A 349 54.58 -20.48 -64.16
N GLY A 350 54.68 -20.02 -62.91
CA GLY A 350 55.77 -19.32 -62.26
C GLY A 350 55.48 -17.82 -62.34
N LEU A 351 54.88 -17.23 -61.29
CA LEU A 351 55.11 -15.83 -60.91
C LEU A 351 54.47 -15.48 -59.54
N SER A 352 55.31 -14.77 -58.79
CA SER A 352 55.25 -14.22 -57.44
C SER A 352 54.26 -13.06 -57.25
N ALA A 353 53.75 -12.89 -56.02
CA ALA A 353 53.66 -11.64 -55.24
C ALA A 353 52.74 -11.89 -54.02
N SER A 354 53.25 -11.96 -52.77
CA SER A 354 53.46 -10.85 -51.81
C SER A 354 52.16 -10.08 -51.55
N GLU A 355 51.53 -10.23 -50.37
CA GLU A 355 51.63 -9.39 -49.15
C GLU A 355 50.16 -9.35 -48.62
N GLU A 356 49.77 -9.21 -47.37
CA GLU A 356 50.41 -8.98 -46.07
C GLU A 356 49.29 -9.19 -45.01
N LYS A 357 49.75 -9.56 -43.81
CA LYS A 357 49.19 -9.37 -42.44
C LYS A 357 48.16 -8.22 -42.28
N MET A 358 47.31 -8.11 -41.25
CA MET A 358 47.49 -8.36 -39.81
C MET A 358 46.18 -8.08 -39.03
N VAL A 359 46.10 -8.68 -37.84
CA VAL A 359 45.32 -8.31 -36.62
C VAL A 359 43.80 -8.35 -36.68
#